data_AF-D3AI85-F1
#
_entry.id   AF-D3AI85-F1
#
_cell.length_a   1.000
_cell.length_b   1.000
_cell.length_c   1.000
_cell.angle_alpha   90.00
_cell.angle_beta   90.00
_cell.angle_gamma   90.00
#
_symmetry.space_group_name_H-M   'P 1'
#
loop_
_entity.id
_entity.type
_entity.pdbx_description
1 polymer ?
#
loop_
_entity_poly.entity_id
_entity_poly.type
_entity_poly.pdbx_seq_one_letter_code
_entity_poly.pdbx_strand_id
1 'polypeptide(L)' 'MDYLVVYTSNTGNTEKVAMKIFDSIPGRSKDIQRLEELRDGEADTYFVGFWNDRGTCGSRVMEFLSG' A
#
# COMPACT_ATOMS: atom_id res chain seq x y z
N MET A 1 -2.87 -3.71 17.24
CA MET A 1 -3.16 -4.08 15.86
C MET A 1 -2.53 -3.02 15.00
N ASP A 2 -1.49 -3.42 14.28
CA ASP A 2 -0.68 -2.54 13.46
C ASP A 2 -1.16 -2.62 12.01
N TYR A 3 -1.30 -1.45 11.39
CA TYR A 3 -1.76 -1.31 10.02
C TYR A 3 -0.65 -0.76 9.13
N LEU A 4 -0.46 -1.34 7.95
CA LEU A 4 0.41 -0.77 6.93
C LEU A 4 -0.37 -0.53 5.65
N VAL A 5 -0.43 0.72 5.21
CA VAL A 5 -0.95 1.09 3.89
C VAL A 5 0.24 1.13 2.93
N VAL A 6 0.33 0.14 2.04
CA VAL A 6 1.38 0.07 1.02
C VAL A 6 0.77 0.39 -0.33
N TYR A 7 1.44 1.20 -1.15
CA TYR A 7 0.92 1.49 -2.49
C TYR A 7 1.98 1.66 -3.57
N THR A 8 1.57 1.46 -4.83
CA THR A 8 2.31 1.91 -6.02
C THR A 8 1.51 3.00 -6.72
N SER A 9 2.17 4.04 -7.23
CA SER A 9 1.48 5.09 -7.99
C SER A 9 2.37 5.74 -9.03
N ASN A 10 1.92 5.71 -10.28
CA ASN A 10 2.63 6.31 -11.41
C ASN A 10 2.35 7.83 -11.50
N THR A 11 1.07 8.22 -11.43
CA THR A 11 0.63 9.63 -11.57
C THR A 11 0.02 10.22 -10.28
N GLY A 12 0.07 9.49 -9.16
CA GLY A 12 -0.40 9.95 -7.85
C GLY A 12 -1.88 9.67 -7.54
N ASN A 13 -2.64 9.04 -8.44
CA ASN A 13 -4.05 8.72 -8.16
C ASN A 13 -4.20 7.70 -7.03
N THR A 14 -3.48 6.58 -7.11
CA THR A 14 -3.47 5.55 -6.05
C THR A 14 -2.95 6.11 -4.73
N GLU A 15 -1.95 7.00 -4.77
CA GLU A 15 -1.42 7.67 -3.58
C GLU A 15 -2.48 8.51 -2.86
N LYS A 16 -3.30 9.27 -3.59
CA LYS A 16 -4.42 10.03 -3.00
C LYS A 16 -5.42 9.10 -2.30
N VAL A 17 -5.71 7.94 -2.90
CA VAL A 17 -6.60 6.94 -2.29
C VAL A 17 -5.95 6.32 -1.06
N ALA A 18 -4.68 5.92 -1.14
CA ALA A 18 -3.91 5.36 -0.03
C ALA A 18 -3.86 6.33 1.17
N MET A 19 -3.62 7.62 0.92
CA MET A 19 -3.63 8.65 1.96
C MET A 19 -5.00 8.76 2.63
N LYS A 20 -6.10 8.71 1.87
CA LYS A 20 -7.45 8.74 2.44
C LYS A 20 -7.80 7.50 3.24
N ILE A 21 -7.34 6.33 2.82
CA ILE A 21 -7.46 5.09 3.60
C ILE A 21 -6.66 5.24 4.91
N PHE A 22 -5.39 5.66 4.81
CA PHE A 22 -4.53 5.89 5.96
C PHE A 22 -5.16 6.87 6.96
N ASP A 23 -5.63 8.03 6.52
CA ASP A 23 -6.31 9.03 7.35
C ASP A 23 -7.53 8.44 8.09
N SER A 24 -8.25 7.52 7.45
CA SER A 24 -9.49 6.91 7.96
C SER A 24 -9.27 5.80 8.98
N ILE A 25 -8.07 5.20 9.03
CA ILE A 25 -7.75 4.16 10.03
C ILE A 25 -7.67 4.82 11.41
N PRO A 26 -8.46 4.39 12.41
CA PRO A 26 -8.42 4.96 13.75
C PRO A 26 -7.13 4.57 14.49
N GLY A 27 -6.68 5.43 15.40
CA GLY A 27 -5.50 5.18 16.23
C GLY A 27 -4.18 5.63 15.59
N ARG A 28 -3.08 5.36 16.31
CA ARG A 28 -1.71 5.78 15.93
C ARG A 28 -0.82 4.63 15.45
N SER A 29 -1.25 3.38 15.62
CA SER A 29 -0.56 2.18 15.12
C SER A 29 -0.86 1.98 13.63
N LYS A 30 -0.39 2.91 12.81
CA LYS A 30 -0.53 2.84 11.36
C LYS A 30 0.65 3.53 10.69
N ASP A 31 1.10 2.96 9.58
CA ASP A 31 2.08 3.60 8.69
C ASP A 31 1.60 3.55 7.23
N ILE A 32 2.18 4.40 6.39
CA ILE A 32 1.92 4.45 4.95
C ILE A 32 3.23 4.57 4.18
N GLN A 33 3.45 3.66 3.23
CA GLN A 33 4.69 3.62 2.45
C GLN A 33 4.45 3.31 0.97
N ARG A 34 5.32 3.84 0.12
CA ARG A 34 5.43 3.39 -1.28
C ARG A 34 6.09 2.02 -1.31
N LEU A 35 5.58 1.11 -2.15
CA LEU A 35 6.15 -0.24 -2.27
C LEU A 35 7.58 -0.21 -2.83
N GLU A 36 7.95 0.83 -3.57
CA GLU A 36 9.32 1.05 -4.05
C GLU A 36 10.29 1.38 -2.90
N GLU A 37 9.77 1.94 -1.80
CA GLU A 37 10.53 2.41 -0.64
C GLU A 37 10.40 1.50 0.58
N LEU A 38 9.53 0.49 0.51
CA LEU A 38 9.29 -0.48 1.58
C LEU A 38 10.58 -1.25 1.85
N ARG A 39 11.19 -0.99 3.00
CA ARG A 39 12.44 -1.66 3.43
C ARG A 39 12.14 -2.88 4.27
N ASP A 40 11.31 -2.70 5.30
CA ASP A 40 10.76 -3.72 6.17
C ASP A 40 9.51 -3.10 6.81
N GLY A 41 8.41 -3.85 6.84
CA GLY A 41 7.16 -3.38 7.39
C GLY A 41 6.28 -4.56 7.74
N GLU A 42 6.41 -5.07 8.96
CA GLU A 42 5.47 -6.03 9.51
C GLU A 42 4.28 -5.31 10.11
N ALA A 43 3.09 -5.72 9.70
CA ALA A 43 1.82 -5.26 10.24
C ALA A 43 0.87 -6.44 10.37
N ASP A 44 -0.06 -6.36 11.32
CA ASP A 44 -1.15 -7.33 11.45
C ASP A 44 -2.12 -7.26 10.26
N THR A 45 -2.24 -6.09 9.63
CA THR A 45 -3.12 -5.87 8.48
C THR A 45 -2.53 -4.90 7.47
N TYR A 46 -2.57 -5.30 6.21
CA TYR A 46 -2.08 -4.51 5.09
C TYR A 46 -3.23 -4.00 4.23
N PHE A 47 -3.17 -2.74 3.83
CA PHE A 47 -3.95 -2.20 2.72
C PHE A 47 -3.02 -2.01 1.52
N VAL A 48 -3.18 -2.81 0.47
CA VAL A 48 -2.28 -2.81 -0.69
C VAL A 48 -2.96 -2.13 -1.88
N GLY A 49 -2.53 -0.91 -2.20
CA GLY A 49 -3.06 -0.11 -3.30
C GLY A 49 -2.19 -0.18 -4.55
N PHE A 50 -2.78 -0.44 -5.72
CA PHE A 50 -2.07 -0.40 -6.99
C PHE A 50 -2.95 0.14 -8.10
N TRP A 51 -2.33 0.73 -9.11
CA TRP A 51 -3.03 1.15 -10.31
C TRP A 51 -3.35 -0.07 -11.18
N ASN A 52 -4.44 0.01 -11.94
CA ASN A 52 -4.82 -1.06 -12.87
C ASN A 52 -3.88 -1.04 -14.09
N ASP A 53 -2.98 -2.02 -14.18
CA ASP A 53 -2.13 -2.24 -15.34
C ASP A 53 -2.73 -3.38 -16.17
N ARG A 54 -3.48 -3.03 -17.22
CA ARG A 54 -4.07 -4.01 -18.17
C ARG A 54 -4.93 -5.11 -17.52
N GLY A 55 -5.65 -4.78 -16.44
CA GLY A 55 -6.52 -5.71 -15.73
C GLY A 55 -5.84 -6.46 -14.58
N THR A 56 -4.56 -6.19 -14.31
CA THR A 56 -3.79 -6.82 -13.24
C THR A 56 -3.07 -5.79 -12.36
N CYS A 57 -2.54 -6.24 -11.24
CA CYS A 57 -1.48 -5.53 -10.54
C CYS A 57 -0.16 -5.63 -11.33
N GLY A 58 0.73 -4.66 -11.13
CA GLY A 58 2.09 -4.71 -11.68
C GLY A 58 2.94 -5.78 -10.99
N SER A 59 4.02 -6.18 -11.64
CA SER A 59 4.91 -7.27 -11.20
C SER A 59 5.41 -7.10 -9.76
N ARG A 60 5.77 -5.88 -9.35
CA ARG A 60 6.28 -5.62 -7.99
C ARG A 60 5.25 -5.89 -6.89
N VAL A 61 3.98 -5.60 -7.17
CA VAL A 61 2.88 -5.90 -6.25
C VAL A 61 2.62 -7.40 -6.21
N MET A 62 2.70 -8.07 -7.37
CA MET A 62 2.58 -9.53 -7.44
C MET A 62 3.68 -10.22 -6.63
N GLU A 63 4.94 -9.79 -6.77
CA GLU A 63 6.07 -10.28 -5.98
C GLU A 63 5.84 -10.06 -4.48
N PHE A 64 5.45 -8.86 -4.08
CA PHE A 64 5.14 -8.54 -2.69
C PHE A 64 4.05 -9.43 -2.08
N LEU A 65 3.02 -9.79 -2.87
CA LEU A 65 1.92 -10.64 -2.41
C LEU A 65 2.21 -12.15 -2.48
N SER A 66 3.26 -12.56 -3.20
CA SER A 66 3.54 -13.98 -3.43
C SER A 66 4.23 -14.67 -2.25
N GLY A 67 4.82 -13.88 -1.33
CA GLY A 67 5.50 -14.40 -0.13
C GLY A 67 6.89 -14.95 -0.41
#